data_AF-A0AAU2LUD2-F1
#
_entry.id   AF-A0AAU2LUD2-F1
#
_cell.length_a   1.000
_cell.length_b   1.000
_cell.length_c   1.000
_cell.angle_alpha   90.00
_cell.angle_beta   90.00
_cell.angle_gamma   90.00
#
_symmetry.space_group_name_H-M   'P 1'
#
loop_
_entity.id
_entity.type
_entity.pdbx_description
1 polymer ?
#
loop_
_entity_poly.entity_id
_entity_poly.type
_entity_poly.pdbx_seq_one_letter_code
_entity_poly.pdbx_strand_id
1 'polypeptide(L)'
;MHDEIPPRPPRPLRPLRPPHPPRPPRPLRFGANYTPARGWFHHWLDFDLEDVRADLDSVAALGLDHVRVFPLWPVFQPNRTLIRPRAVEQLVALADAAAERGLDVNVDGLQGHLSSFDFLPAWTGTWHRRNIFTDPDVVAAQEEYLRTLAAALADRPNFLGMTVGNEINQFSGAPHPDPDRITREQAGRWLERMLAACEKGAPGRSHVHAEYDAAWYQDGHPFTVAQAARLGAATAVHSWVFNGTAQRHGRTGTATEHHAAYLVELSKAWALDPHRPVWLQEVGAPAPLVPAEHAAAFTEATVANVLDCPDLWGVTWWCSHDVSRELADFPELEYGLGLLTNDRGVKPAGAAVARIADRWRGREHRPAVRSTALVLDVGGAEAAPRRSVCAPGGAFFEAWAALTAQGVRPAVVLAELAGDAAHLAARGITEVLRVHDVT
;
A
#
# COMPACT_ATOMS: atom_id res chain seq x y z
N MET A 1 -9.95 -50.38 25.33
CA MET A 1 -9.71 -50.57 23.89
C MET A 1 -10.03 -49.24 23.25
N HIS A 2 -9.01 -48.43 22.98
CA HIS A 2 -9.14 -47.14 22.32
C HIS A 2 -8.94 -47.36 20.82
N ASP A 3 -9.96 -47.07 20.02
CA ASP A 3 -9.88 -47.08 18.57
C ASP A 3 -9.27 -45.76 18.09
N GLU A 4 -8.09 -45.84 17.47
CA GLU A 4 -7.46 -44.73 16.74
C GLU A 4 -8.14 -44.55 15.37
N ILE A 5 -8.58 -43.32 15.10
CA ILE A 5 -9.08 -42.89 13.79
C ILE A 5 -7.88 -42.58 12.88
N PRO A 6 -7.77 -43.16 11.67
CA PRO A 6 -6.63 -42.91 10.79
C PRO A 6 -6.66 -41.49 10.19
N PRO A 7 -5.49 -40.88 9.93
CA PRO A 7 -5.39 -39.54 9.39
C PRO A 7 -5.93 -39.45 7.95
N ARG A 8 -6.63 -38.34 7.66
CA ARG A 8 -7.15 -38.06 6.31
C ARG A 8 -6.00 -37.79 5.32
N PRO A 9 -6.12 -38.24 4.05
CA PRO A 9 -5.12 -37.97 3.03
C PRO A 9 -5.06 -36.47 2.68
N PRO A 10 -3.89 -35.95 2.27
CA PRO A 10 -3.74 -34.57 1.83
C PRO A 10 -4.59 -34.30 0.59
N ARG A 11 -5.22 -33.10 0.54
CA ARG A 11 -5.95 -32.65 -0.64
C ARG A 11 -4.98 -32.49 -1.83
N PRO A 12 -5.37 -32.89 -3.05
CA PRO A 12 -4.53 -32.68 -4.23
C PRO A 12 -4.36 -31.19 -4.50
N LEU A 13 -3.13 -30.79 -4.77
CA LEU A 13 -2.79 -29.46 -5.28
C LEU A 13 -3.57 -29.22 -6.58
N ARG A 14 -4.28 -28.09 -6.66
CA ARG A 14 -4.98 -27.66 -7.88
C ARG A 14 -3.94 -27.47 -9.00
N PRO A 15 -4.19 -27.92 -10.23
CA PRO A 15 -3.25 -27.73 -11.33
C PRO A 15 -3.01 -26.23 -11.58
N LEU A 16 -1.74 -25.88 -11.77
CA LEU A 16 -1.29 -24.55 -12.16
C LEU A 16 -2.03 -24.15 -13.45
N ARG A 17 -2.68 -22.98 -13.43
CA ARG A 17 -3.25 -22.39 -14.66
C ARG A 17 -2.13 -22.21 -15.69
N PRO A 18 -2.40 -22.40 -16.99
CA PRO A 18 -1.40 -22.13 -18.03
C PRO A 18 -0.92 -20.67 -17.92
N PRO A 19 0.34 -20.38 -18.31
CA PRO A 19 0.88 -19.02 -18.26
C PRO A 19 -0.04 -18.08 -19.05
N HIS A 20 -0.46 -16.99 -18.41
CA HIS A 20 -1.22 -15.95 -19.08
C HIS A 20 -0.37 -15.35 -20.21
N PRO A 21 -0.97 -15.01 -21.37
CA PRO A 21 -0.25 -14.26 -22.40
C PRO A 21 0.33 -12.97 -21.79
N PRO A 22 1.47 -12.47 -22.33
CA PRO A 22 2.09 -11.25 -21.82
C PRO A 22 1.04 -10.14 -21.78
N ARG A 23 0.83 -9.55 -20.59
CA ARG A 23 -0.16 -8.48 -20.42
C ARG A 23 0.23 -7.33 -21.34
N PRO A 24 -0.74 -6.71 -22.03
CA PRO A 24 -0.45 -5.52 -22.80
C PRO A 24 0.14 -4.47 -21.86
N PRO A 25 1.18 -3.77 -22.30
CA PRO A 25 1.84 -2.78 -21.50
C PRO A 25 0.86 -1.69 -21.08
N ARG A 26 0.85 -1.39 -19.79
CA ARG A 26 -0.03 -0.37 -19.23
C ARG A 26 0.73 0.95 -19.16
N PRO A 27 0.10 2.09 -19.49
CA PRO A 27 0.68 3.38 -19.17
C PRO A 27 0.88 3.45 -17.65
N LEU A 28 2.06 3.93 -17.26
CA LEU A 28 2.39 4.12 -15.85
C LEU A 28 1.47 5.17 -15.24
N ARG A 29 0.98 4.91 -14.02
CA ARG A 29 0.02 5.79 -13.35
C ARG A 29 0.66 6.66 -12.29
N PHE A 30 0.19 7.90 -12.19
CA PHE A 30 0.60 8.85 -11.17
C PHE A 30 -0.63 9.46 -10.50
N GLY A 31 -0.67 9.39 -9.17
CA GLY A 31 -1.80 9.90 -8.39
C GLY A 31 -1.38 10.48 -7.06
N ALA A 32 -2.38 10.87 -6.29
CA ALA A 32 -2.20 11.36 -4.93
C ALA A 32 -3.18 10.68 -3.95
N ASN A 33 -2.73 10.46 -2.73
CA ASN A 33 -3.59 10.18 -1.59
C ASN A 33 -4.31 11.49 -1.25
N TYR A 34 -5.63 11.52 -1.46
CA TYR A 34 -6.42 12.74 -1.34
C TYR A 34 -6.66 13.09 0.12
N THR A 35 -5.93 14.09 0.60
CA THR A 35 -6.19 14.83 1.83
C THR A 35 -6.93 16.12 1.48
N PRO A 36 -8.17 16.30 1.95
CA PRO A 36 -8.92 17.53 1.73
C PRO A 36 -8.20 18.74 2.33
N ALA A 37 -8.12 19.84 1.57
CA ALA A 37 -7.47 21.05 2.06
C ALA A 37 -8.22 21.61 3.27
N ARG A 38 -9.55 21.51 3.30
CA ARG A 38 -10.36 22.04 4.41
C ARG A 38 -10.85 20.91 5.30
N GLY A 39 -10.57 21.03 6.60
CA GLY A 39 -11.02 20.07 7.62
C GLY A 39 -10.33 18.70 7.56
N TRP A 40 -9.38 18.48 6.63
CA TRP A 40 -8.72 17.19 6.43
C TRP A 40 -9.78 16.07 6.31
N PHE A 41 -9.56 14.89 6.90
CA PHE A 41 -10.57 13.83 6.85
C PHE A 41 -11.84 14.12 7.67
N HIS A 42 -11.84 15.14 8.54
CA HIS A 42 -13.06 15.57 9.23
C HIS A 42 -14.05 16.26 8.29
N HIS A 43 -13.67 16.61 7.06
CA HIS A 43 -14.60 17.13 6.04
C HIS A 43 -15.81 16.22 5.81
N TRP A 44 -15.74 14.92 6.11
CA TRP A 44 -16.89 14.01 6.02
C TRP A 44 -18.03 14.33 6.99
N LEU A 45 -17.75 15.06 8.08
CA LEU A 45 -18.78 15.51 9.01
C LEU A 45 -19.62 16.64 8.41
N ASP A 46 -18.95 17.59 7.75
CA ASP A 46 -19.53 18.79 7.13
C ASP A 46 -19.16 18.84 5.64
N PHE A 47 -19.55 17.80 4.92
CA PHE A 47 -19.13 17.59 3.52
C PHE A 47 -19.63 18.71 2.61
N ASP A 48 -18.69 19.41 2.00
CA ASP A 48 -18.92 20.39 0.95
C ASP A 48 -18.33 19.89 -0.38
N LEU A 49 -19.20 19.67 -1.37
CA LEU A 49 -18.79 19.18 -2.68
C LEU A 49 -18.00 20.22 -3.46
N GLU A 50 -18.23 21.52 -3.25
CA GLU A 50 -17.52 22.58 -3.98
C GLU A 50 -16.08 22.70 -3.50
N ASP A 51 -15.84 22.55 -2.20
CA ASP A 51 -14.47 22.47 -1.66
C ASP A 51 -13.73 21.22 -2.19
N VAL A 52 -14.42 20.08 -2.26
CA VAL A 52 -13.88 18.84 -2.86
C VAL A 52 -13.57 19.05 -4.34
N ARG A 53 -14.45 19.70 -5.10
CA ARG A 53 -14.22 20.02 -6.52
C ARG A 53 -12.99 20.89 -6.71
N ALA A 54 -12.84 21.94 -5.91
CA ALA A 54 -11.67 22.83 -5.98
C ALA A 54 -10.36 22.11 -5.66
N ASP A 55 -10.38 21.16 -4.72
CA ASP A 55 -9.23 20.31 -4.41
C ASP A 55 -8.92 19.32 -5.55
N LEU A 56 -9.93 18.74 -6.18
CA LEU A 56 -9.72 17.83 -7.30
C LEU A 56 -9.24 18.59 -8.55
N ASP A 57 -9.65 19.84 -8.74
CA ASP A 57 -9.16 20.71 -9.82
C ASP A 57 -7.64 20.97 -9.67
N SER A 58 -7.16 21.24 -8.45
CA SER A 58 -5.72 21.44 -8.21
C SER A 58 -4.91 20.15 -8.38
N VAL A 59 -5.45 19.00 -7.97
CA VAL A 59 -4.83 17.68 -8.19
C VAL A 59 -4.76 17.35 -9.69
N ALA A 60 -5.84 17.55 -10.45
CA ALA A 60 -5.86 17.32 -11.88
C ALA A 60 -4.91 18.28 -12.64
N ALA A 61 -4.76 19.52 -12.17
CA ALA A 61 -3.82 20.50 -12.74
C ALA A 61 -2.35 20.10 -12.60
N LEU A 62 -1.99 19.22 -11.65
CA LEU A 62 -0.66 18.59 -11.58
C LEU A 62 -0.44 17.53 -12.67
N GLY A 63 -1.47 17.19 -13.44
CA GLY A 63 -1.44 16.15 -14.48
C GLY A 63 -1.58 14.74 -13.94
N LEU A 64 -2.03 14.58 -12.69
CA LEU A 64 -2.30 13.28 -12.07
C LEU A 64 -3.53 12.62 -12.68
N ASP A 65 -3.59 11.29 -12.64
CA ASP A 65 -4.64 10.48 -13.28
C ASP A 65 -5.55 9.74 -12.30
N HIS A 66 -5.20 9.72 -11.01
CA HIS A 66 -6.04 9.10 -9.99
C HIS A 66 -5.84 9.69 -8.60
N VAL A 67 -6.83 9.46 -7.75
CA VAL A 67 -6.79 9.71 -6.31
C VAL A 67 -7.14 8.46 -5.52
N ARG A 68 -6.52 8.32 -4.35
CA ARG A 68 -6.94 7.38 -3.30
C ARG A 68 -7.67 8.17 -2.22
N VAL A 69 -8.87 7.73 -1.83
CA VAL A 69 -9.78 8.48 -0.94
C VAL A 69 -10.18 7.65 0.27
N PHE A 70 -10.50 8.33 1.37
CA PHE A 70 -10.51 7.73 2.71
C PHE A 70 -11.81 8.03 3.49
N PRO A 71 -12.92 7.30 3.23
CA PRO A 71 -14.14 7.40 4.04
C PRO A 71 -13.91 6.96 5.49
N LEU A 72 -14.11 7.87 6.47
CA LEU A 72 -13.90 7.56 7.89
C LEU A 72 -14.90 6.53 8.42
N TRP A 73 -14.39 5.38 8.89
CA TRP A 73 -15.23 4.26 9.36
C TRP A 73 -16.29 4.64 10.42
N PRO A 74 -15.99 5.38 11.51
CA PRO A 74 -16.99 5.78 12.52
C PRO A 74 -18.06 6.72 11.96
N VAL A 75 -17.73 7.51 10.92
CA VAL A 75 -18.68 8.43 10.28
C VAL A 75 -19.59 7.66 9.33
N PHE A 76 -19.08 6.66 8.62
CA PHE A 76 -19.86 5.89 7.66
C PHE A 76 -20.66 4.76 8.32
N GLN A 77 -20.16 4.15 9.40
CA GLN A 77 -20.80 3.06 10.12
C GLN A 77 -20.82 3.31 11.65
N PRO A 78 -21.54 4.33 12.14
CA PRO A 78 -21.55 4.71 13.56
C PRO A 78 -22.20 3.67 14.48
N ASN A 79 -23.02 2.77 13.93
CA ASN A 79 -23.53 1.59 14.61
C ASN A 79 -23.28 0.38 13.72
N ARG A 80 -23.00 -0.78 14.32
CA ARG A 80 -22.67 -2.02 13.63
C ARG A 80 -23.65 -2.37 12.50
N THR A 81 -24.94 -2.06 12.65
CA THR A 81 -25.99 -2.35 11.68
C THR A 81 -26.54 -1.11 10.96
N LEU A 82 -25.85 0.04 11.07
CA LEU A 82 -26.21 1.28 10.37
C LEU A 82 -25.01 1.76 9.55
N ILE A 83 -25.04 1.51 8.25
CA ILE A 83 -24.21 2.21 7.28
C ILE A 83 -25.00 3.45 6.85
N ARG A 84 -24.48 4.65 7.07
CA ARG A 84 -25.18 5.91 6.82
C ARG A 84 -25.36 6.12 5.31
N PRO A 85 -26.59 6.09 4.76
CA PRO A 85 -26.82 6.26 3.32
C PRO A 85 -26.25 7.58 2.81
N ARG A 86 -26.40 8.66 3.59
CA ARG A 86 -25.87 9.98 3.24
C ARG A 86 -24.35 10.01 3.08
N ALA A 87 -23.61 9.27 3.91
CA ALA A 87 -22.15 9.20 3.79
C ALA A 87 -21.73 8.47 2.49
N VAL A 88 -22.46 7.41 2.14
CA VAL A 88 -22.27 6.68 0.88
C VAL A 88 -22.59 7.56 -0.33
N GLU A 89 -23.67 8.35 -0.29
CA GLU A 89 -24.00 9.34 -1.32
C GLU A 89 -22.90 10.41 -1.50
N GLN A 90 -22.28 10.86 -0.41
CA GLN A 90 -21.19 11.84 -0.45
C GLN A 90 -19.91 11.24 -1.09
N LEU A 91 -19.59 9.98 -0.77
CA LEU A 91 -18.50 9.25 -1.43
C LEU A 91 -18.75 9.11 -2.94
N VAL A 92 -19.98 8.78 -3.32
CA VAL A 92 -20.42 8.74 -4.72
C VAL A 92 -20.24 10.10 -5.39
N ALA A 93 -20.71 11.18 -4.76
CA ALA A 93 -20.59 12.53 -5.31
C ALA A 93 -19.12 12.96 -5.50
N LEU A 94 -18.24 12.58 -4.57
CA LEU A 94 -16.79 12.78 -4.72
C LEU A 94 -16.25 12.00 -5.92
N ALA A 95 -16.62 10.73 -6.08
CA ALA A 95 -16.15 9.91 -7.19
C ALA A 95 -16.63 10.43 -8.55
N ASP A 96 -17.85 10.93 -8.63
CA ASP A 96 -18.40 11.56 -9.83
C ASP A 96 -17.67 12.89 -10.12
N ALA A 97 -17.38 13.71 -9.09
CA ALA A 97 -16.58 14.93 -9.24
C ALA A 97 -15.14 14.67 -9.69
N ALA A 98 -14.53 13.56 -9.26
CA ALA A 98 -13.23 13.11 -9.75
C ALA A 98 -13.31 12.70 -11.23
N ALA A 99 -14.37 12.00 -11.64
CA ALA A 99 -14.61 11.62 -13.03
C ALA A 99 -14.71 12.84 -13.96
N GLU A 100 -15.43 13.89 -13.54
CA GLU A 100 -15.54 15.17 -14.27
C GLU A 100 -14.17 15.80 -14.61
N ARG A 101 -13.13 15.46 -13.83
CA ARG A 101 -11.76 15.97 -13.94
C ARG A 101 -10.78 14.95 -14.54
N GLY A 102 -11.28 13.81 -15.01
CA GLY A 102 -10.45 12.74 -15.56
C GLY A 102 -9.62 12.00 -14.52
N LEU A 103 -10.02 12.04 -13.25
CA LEU A 103 -9.37 11.32 -12.16
C LEU A 103 -10.11 10.00 -11.86
N ASP A 104 -9.36 8.91 -11.89
CA ASP A 104 -9.81 7.64 -11.36
C ASP A 104 -9.76 7.62 -9.83
N VAL A 105 -10.56 6.77 -9.21
CA VAL A 105 -10.72 6.71 -7.76
C VAL A 105 -10.51 5.29 -7.24
N ASN A 106 -9.59 5.17 -6.28
CA ASN A 106 -9.51 4.03 -5.37
C ASN A 106 -10.02 4.46 -3.98
N VAL A 107 -10.75 3.56 -3.31
CA VAL A 107 -11.37 3.87 -2.01
C VAL A 107 -10.84 2.94 -0.94
N ASP A 108 -10.40 3.51 0.18
CA ASP A 108 -9.98 2.79 1.37
C ASP A 108 -11.13 2.66 2.35
N GLY A 109 -11.72 1.46 2.40
CA GLY A 109 -12.99 1.25 3.06
C GLY A 109 -12.91 1.36 4.58
N LEU A 110 -12.14 0.47 5.21
CA LEU A 110 -11.91 0.47 6.65
C LEU A 110 -10.86 1.50 6.98
N GLN A 111 -11.23 2.76 6.91
CA GLN A 111 -10.35 3.81 7.38
C GLN A 111 -10.36 3.88 8.90
N GLY A 112 -9.55 2.99 9.48
CA GLY A 112 -9.30 2.88 10.91
C GLY A 112 -8.08 3.68 11.35
N HIS A 113 -7.02 3.80 10.54
CA HIS A 113 -5.77 4.46 10.95
C HIS A 113 -5.29 5.48 9.91
N LEU A 114 -5.09 6.74 10.32
CA LEU A 114 -4.63 7.84 9.47
C LEU A 114 -3.71 8.78 10.24
N SER A 115 -2.48 8.97 9.76
CA SER A 115 -1.55 10.00 10.26
C SER A 115 -1.49 10.03 11.80
N SER A 116 -1.29 8.85 12.42
CA SER A 116 -1.27 8.58 13.87
C SER A 116 -2.61 8.50 14.62
N PHE A 117 -3.74 8.86 13.99
CA PHE A 117 -5.06 8.79 14.61
C PHE A 117 -5.80 7.50 14.28
N ASP A 118 -6.45 6.92 15.30
CA ASP A 118 -7.35 5.80 15.15
C ASP A 118 -8.83 6.24 15.10
N PHE A 119 -9.47 5.99 13.96
CA PHE A 119 -10.89 6.21 13.70
C PHE A 119 -11.63 4.87 13.77
N LEU A 120 -11.82 4.36 14.98
CA LEU A 120 -12.62 3.17 15.22
C LEU A 120 -14.06 3.54 15.63
N PRO A 121 -15.10 2.85 15.12
CA PRO A 121 -16.46 3.05 15.59
C PRO A 121 -16.63 2.76 17.08
N ALA A 122 -17.48 3.50 17.78
CA ALA A 122 -17.72 3.32 19.21
C ALA A 122 -18.17 1.90 19.60
N TRP A 123 -18.71 1.13 18.66
CA TRP A 123 -19.16 -0.25 18.86
C TRP A 123 -18.03 -1.30 18.82
N THR A 124 -16.77 -0.91 18.67
CA THR A 124 -15.60 -1.82 18.74
C THR A 124 -14.68 -1.58 19.94
N GLY A 125 -14.85 -0.46 20.66
CA GLY A 125 -13.95 -0.03 21.75
C GLY A 125 -14.65 0.12 23.11
N THR A 126 -13.86 0.37 24.16
CA THR A 126 -14.34 0.63 25.54
C THR A 126 -15.32 -0.44 26.06
N TRP A 127 -16.55 -0.09 26.45
CA TRP A 127 -17.59 -1.02 26.89
C TRP A 127 -18.02 -2.01 25.81
N HIS A 128 -17.77 -1.71 24.54
CA HIS A 128 -18.04 -2.56 23.39
C HIS A 128 -16.77 -3.21 22.83
N ARG A 129 -15.68 -3.28 23.62
CA ARG A 129 -14.40 -3.85 23.16
C ARG A 129 -14.60 -5.23 22.55
N ARG A 130 -14.32 -5.34 21.26
CA ARG A 130 -14.37 -6.57 20.46
C ARG A 130 -13.19 -6.58 19.50
N ASN A 131 -12.68 -7.76 19.21
CA ASN A 131 -11.55 -7.91 18.30
C ASN A 131 -11.98 -7.66 16.85
N ILE A 132 -11.41 -6.64 16.21
CA ILE A 132 -11.82 -6.22 14.85
C ILE A 132 -11.52 -7.25 13.76
N PHE A 133 -10.68 -8.25 14.03
CA PHE A 133 -10.29 -9.27 13.06
C PHE A 133 -11.01 -10.60 13.23
N THR A 134 -11.53 -10.89 14.43
CA THR A 134 -12.00 -12.24 14.79
C THR A 134 -13.38 -12.29 15.43
N ASP A 135 -13.90 -11.19 15.97
CA ASP A 135 -15.28 -11.18 16.46
C ASP A 135 -16.25 -11.36 15.28
N PRO A 136 -17.12 -12.39 15.28
CA PRO A 136 -17.91 -12.74 14.11
C PRO A 136 -18.90 -11.64 13.72
N ASP A 137 -19.46 -10.91 14.69
CA ASP A 137 -20.38 -9.80 14.45
C ASP A 137 -19.65 -8.59 13.86
N VAL A 138 -18.44 -8.30 14.33
CA VAL A 138 -17.62 -7.20 13.82
C VAL A 138 -17.17 -7.49 12.39
N VAL A 139 -16.66 -8.69 12.13
CA VAL A 139 -16.20 -9.05 10.78
C VAL A 139 -17.36 -9.09 9.79
N ALA A 140 -18.54 -9.58 10.18
CA ALA A 140 -19.72 -9.52 9.31
C ALA A 140 -20.16 -8.08 8.99
N ALA A 141 -20.03 -7.16 9.95
CA ALA A 141 -20.33 -5.75 9.75
C ALA A 141 -19.32 -5.06 8.82
N GLN A 142 -18.05 -5.43 8.88
CA GLN A 142 -17.01 -4.97 7.94
C GLN A 142 -17.26 -5.49 6.52
N GLU A 143 -17.61 -6.76 6.36
CA GLU A 143 -17.98 -7.33 5.05
C GLU A 143 -19.15 -6.57 4.44
N GLU A 144 -20.21 -6.32 5.22
CA GLU A 144 -21.37 -5.58 4.75
C GLU A 144 -21.03 -4.13 4.39
N TYR A 145 -20.18 -3.48 5.18
CA TYR A 145 -19.71 -2.13 4.92
C TYR A 145 -18.89 -2.03 3.64
N LEU A 146 -17.85 -2.86 3.49
CA LEU A 146 -17.00 -2.89 2.29
C LEU A 146 -17.80 -3.23 1.03
N ARG A 147 -18.70 -4.23 1.13
CA ARG A 147 -19.60 -4.60 0.03
C ARG A 147 -20.49 -3.43 -0.37
N THR A 148 -21.02 -2.68 0.60
CA THR A 148 -21.90 -1.54 0.35
C THR A 148 -21.16 -0.40 -0.34
N LEU A 149 -19.95 -0.05 0.12
CA LEU A 149 -19.13 0.97 -0.53
C LEU A 149 -18.74 0.59 -1.96
N ALA A 150 -18.28 -0.65 -2.15
CA ALA A 150 -17.93 -1.15 -3.47
C ALA A 150 -19.14 -1.15 -4.42
N ALA A 151 -20.29 -1.67 -3.97
CA ALA A 151 -21.51 -1.70 -4.76
C ALA A 151 -22.01 -0.31 -5.14
N ALA A 152 -21.89 0.67 -4.25
CA ALA A 152 -22.27 2.04 -4.54
C ALA A 152 -21.45 2.65 -5.68
N LEU A 153 -20.24 2.15 -5.97
CA LEU A 153 -19.33 2.65 -6.99
C LEU A 153 -19.16 1.72 -8.20
N ALA A 154 -19.74 0.52 -8.18
CA ALA A 154 -19.46 -0.54 -9.16
C ALA A 154 -19.67 -0.13 -10.63
N ASP A 155 -20.71 0.67 -10.89
CA ASP A 155 -21.09 1.12 -12.24
C ASP A 155 -20.30 2.34 -12.72
N ARG A 156 -19.41 2.92 -11.88
CA ARG A 156 -18.60 4.08 -12.27
C ARG A 156 -17.38 3.63 -13.06
N PRO A 157 -17.15 4.18 -14.27
CA PRO A 157 -16.02 3.77 -15.09
C PRO A 157 -14.67 4.11 -14.45
N ASN A 158 -14.60 5.25 -13.74
CA ASN A 158 -13.39 5.75 -13.08
C ASN A 158 -13.12 5.08 -11.72
N PHE A 159 -13.97 4.15 -11.27
CA PHE A 159 -13.70 3.39 -10.04
C PHE A 159 -12.69 2.26 -10.29
N LEU A 160 -11.51 2.38 -9.68
CA LEU A 160 -10.44 1.39 -9.81
C LEU A 160 -10.72 0.12 -9.02
N GLY A 161 -11.27 0.29 -7.83
CA GLY A 161 -11.44 -0.77 -6.83
C GLY A 161 -11.26 -0.25 -5.42
N MET A 162 -11.50 -1.14 -4.47
CA MET A 162 -11.32 -0.88 -3.03
C MET A 162 -9.92 -1.28 -2.59
N THR A 163 -9.34 -0.52 -1.67
CA THR A 163 -8.40 -1.06 -0.68
C THR A 163 -9.21 -1.44 0.56
N VAL A 164 -8.95 -2.60 1.17
CA VAL A 164 -9.66 -3.06 2.38
C VAL A 164 -9.66 -1.97 3.45
N GLY A 165 -8.53 -1.31 3.66
CA GLY A 165 -8.37 -0.16 4.54
C GLY A 165 -6.89 0.23 4.62
N ASN A 166 -6.63 1.43 5.12
CA ASN A 166 -5.27 1.93 5.26
C ASN A 166 -4.58 1.28 6.47
N GLU A 167 -3.50 0.54 6.22
CA GLU A 167 -2.57 0.02 7.25
C GLU A 167 -3.27 -0.67 8.43
N ILE A 168 -4.40 -1.34 8.19
CA ILE A 168 -5.23 -1.94 9.24
C ILE A 168 -4.46 -2.96 10.08
N ASN A 169 -3.39 -3.55 9.55
CA ASN A 169 -2.51 -4.45 10.29
C ASN A 169 -1.87 -3.81 11.54
N GLN A 170 -1.80 -2.48 11.64
CA GLN A 170 -1.27 -1.77 12.82
C GLN A 170 -2.06 -2.10 14.09
N PHE A 171 -3.37 -2.34 13.97
CA PHE A 171 -4.22 -2.75 15.10
C PHE A 171 -3.90 -4.15 15.64
N SER A 172 -3.10 -4.98 14.97
CA SER A 172 -2.95 -6.41 15.30
C SER A 172 -1.82 -6.74 16.29
N GLY A 173 -1.00 -5.77 16.68
CA GLY A 173 0.16 -6.03 17.51
C GLY A 173 0.87 -4.78 18.01
N ALA A 174 2.05 -4.96 18.57
CA ALA A 174 2.91 -3.83 18.92
C ALA A 174 3.32 -3.08 17.63
N PRO A 175 3.47 -1.74 17.67
CA PRO A 175 3.46 -0.89 18.86
C PRO A 175 2.08 -0.35 19.29
N HIS A 176 0.97 -0.78 18.67
CA HIS A 176 -0.36 -0.25 19.01
C HIS A 176 -0.68 -0.43 20.51
N PRO A 177 -1.21 0.60 21.19
CA PRO A 177 -1.37 0.60 22.65
C PRO A 177 -2.50 -0.32 23.16
N ASP A 178 -3.52 -0.59 22.35
CA ASP A 178 -4.62 -1.52 22.65
C ASP A 178 -4.87 -2.51 21.49
N PRO A 179 -3.94 -3.44 21.22
CA PRO A 179 -3.97 -4.23 19.98
C PRO A 179 -4.98 -5.37 20.01
N ASP A 180 -5.62 -5.60 18.87
CA ASP A 180 -6.39 -6.79 18.53
C ASP A 180 -5.50 -7.92 18.03
N ARG A 181 -4.85 -8.57 18.99
CA ARG A 181 -3.90 -9.66 18.71
C ARG A 181 -4.56 -10.83 18.00
N ILE A 182 -3.91 -11.29 16.93
CA ILE A 182 -4.34 -12.42 16.10
C ILE A 182 -3.14 -13.25 15.64
N THR A 183 -3.41 -14.47 15.16
CA THR A 183 -2.43 -15.29 14.46
C THR A 183 -2.35 -14.93 12.97
N ARG A 184 -1.30 -15.38 12.30
CA ARG A 184 -1.16 -15.27 10.83
C ARG A 184 -2.35 -15.87 10.08
N GLU A 185 -2.83 -17.04 10.53
CA GLU A 185 -3.97 -17.72 9.90
C GLU A 185 -5.27 -16.93 10.07
N GLN A 186 -5.45 -16.26 11.22
CA GLN A 186 -6.58 -15.36 11.44
C GLN A 186 -6.50 -14.13 10.52
N ALA A 187 -5.32 -13.52 10.38
CA ALA A 187 -5.10 -12.40 9.45
C ALA A 187 -5.43 -12.78 8.00
N GLY A 188 -4.92 -13.94 7.54
CA GLY A 188 -5.19 -14.45 6.20
C GLY A 188 -6.69 -14.68 5.94
N ARG A 189 -7.40 -15.34 6.87
CA ARG A 189 -8.85 -15.55 6.75
C ARG A 189 -9.63 -14.23 6.75
N TRP A 190 -9.19 -13.26 7.54
CA TRP A 190 -9.82 -11.94 7.59
C TRP A 190 -9.63 -11.20 6.25
N LEU A 191 -8.41 -11.15 5.72
CA LEU A 191 -8.11 -10.54 4.42
C LEU A 191 -8.93 -11.16 3.28
N GLU A 192 -9.00 -12.50 3.21
CA GLU A 192 -9.79 -13.20 2.20
C GLU A 192 -11.27 -12.81 2.26
N ARG A 193 -11.84 -12.70 3.48
CA ARG A 193 -13.24 -12.27 3.68
C ARG A 193 -13.46 -10.83 3.25
N MET A 194 -12.58 -9.91 3.64
CA MET A 194 -12.71 -8.50 3.27
C MET A 194 -12.61 -8.29 1.76
N LEU A 195 -11.64 -8.94 1.10
CA LEU A 195 -11.48 -8.88 -0.35
C LEU A 195 -12.67 -9.51 -1.08
N ALA A 196 -13.20 -10.64 -0.58
CA ALA A 196 -14.40 -11.26 -1.15
C ALA A 196 -15.64 -10.37 -1.01
N ALA A 197 -15.77 -9.61 0.08
CA ALA A 197 -16.85 -8.65 0.26
C ALA A 197 -16.76 -7.49 -0.75
N CYS A 198 -15.55 -6.94 -0.96
CA CYS A 198 -15.28 -5.95 -1.99
C CYS A 198 -15.65 -6.48 -3.39
N GLU A 199 -15.15 -7.67 -3.75
CA GLU A 199 -15.43 -8.33 -5.04
C GLU A 199 -16.93 -8.58 -5.24
N LYS A 200 -17.66 -8.96 -4.18
CA LYS A 200 -19.12 -9.13 -4.24
C LYS A 200 -19.84 -7.81 -4.51
N GLY A 201 -19.31 -6.69 -4.02
CA GLY A 201 -19.87 -5.36 -4.24
C GLY A 201 -19.58 -4.83 -5.64
N ALA A 202 -18.35 -4.98 -6.14
CA ALA A 202 -17.94 -4.51 -7.47
C ALA A 202 -17.10 -5.56 -8.23
N PRO A 203 -17.74 -6.57 -8.83
CA PRO A 203 -17.04 -7.68 -9.47
C PRO A 203 -16.05 -7.23 -10.56
N GLY A 204 -14.86 -7.83 -10.56
CA GLY A 204 -13.82 -7.59 -11.56
C GLY A 204 -13.05 -6.27 -11.41
N ARG A 205 -13.30 -5.49 -10.35
CA ARG A 205 -12.48 -4.30 -10.03
C ARG A 205 -11.17 -4.69 -9.33
N SER A 206 -10.18 -3.80 -9.32
CA SER A 206 -8.85 -4.07 -8.76
C SER A 206 -8.84 -3.90 -7.24
N HIS A 207 -9.44 -4.85 -6.52
CA HIS A 207 -9.45 -4.82 -5.06
C HIS A 207 -8.11 -5.24 -4.46
N VAL A 208 -7.60 -4.46 -3.51
CA VAL A 208 -6.32 -4.67 -2.82
C VAL A 208 -6.47 -4.54 -1.31
N HIS A 209 -5.40 -4.86 -0.58
CA HIS A 209 -5.25 -4.55 0.84
C HIS A 209 -3.85 -3.94 1.03
N ALA A 210 -3.67 -3.19 2.12
CA ALA A 210 -2.45 -2.45 2.35
C ALA A 210 -2.02 -2.55 3.81
N GLU A 211 -0.74 -2.78 4.00
CA GLU A 211 -0.09 -2.90 5.30
C GLU A 211 1.03 -1.87 5.45
N TYR A 212 1.18 -1.31 6.65
CA TYR A 212 2.42 -0.61 6.99
C TYR A 212 3.59 -1.60 7.09
N ASP A 213 4.79 -1.06 7.22
CA ASP A 213 6.00 -1.79 6.89
C ASP A 213 6.39 -2.95 7.82
N ALA A 214 5.73 -3.10 8.98
CA ALA A 214 5.91 -4.27 9.85
C ALA A 214 5.62 -5.60 9.15
N ALA A 215 4.75 -5.62 8.11
CA ALA A 215 4.50 -6.85 7.35
C ALA A 215 5.77 -7.36 6.65
N TRP A 216 6.71 -6.47 6.33
CA TRP A 216 8.00 -6.75 5.68
C TRP A 216 9.13 -6.93 6.67
N TYR A 217 9.09 -6.22 7.80
CA TYR A 217 10.26 -6.01 8.67
C TYR A 217 10.14 -6.64 10.06
N GLN A 218 8.93 -6.81 10.59
CA GLN A 218 8.74 -7.24 11.98
C GLN A 218 8.59 -8.75 12.09
N ASP A 219 9.48 -9.38 12.86
CA ASP A 219 9.39 -10.80 13.17
C ASP A 219 8.09 -11.10 13.94
N GLY A 220 7.41 -12.20 13.57
CA GLY A 220 6.20 -12.64 14.25
C GLY A 220 4.93 -11.79 14.02
N HIS A 221 4.99 -10.68 13.28
CA HIS A 221 3.79 -9.92 12.91
C HIS A 221 2.79 -10.79 12.13
N PRO A 222 1.50 -10.88 12.53
CA PRO A 222 0.53 -11.77 11.87
C PRO A 222 0.26 -11.45 10.40
N PHE A 223 0.39 -10.19 10.00
CA PHE A 223 0.31 -9.81 8.59
C PHE A 223 1.67 -10.02 7.91
N THR A 224 1.66 -10.58 6.69
CA THR A 224 2.90 -11.00 6.03
C THR A 224 3.05 -10.56 4.59
N VAL A 225 4.31 -10.46 4.16
CA VAL A 225 4.68 -10.23 2.76
C VAL A 225 4.02 -11.25 1.83
N ALA A 226 3.93 -12.51 2.26
CA ALA A 226 3.27 -13.55 1.49
C ALA A 226 1.78 -13.24 1.24
N GLN A 227 1.08 -12.67 2.22
CA GLN A 227 -0.32 -12.24 2.04
C GLN A 227 -0.40 -11.07 1.06
N ALA A 228 0.39 -10.01 1.27
CA ALA A 228 0.43 -8.83 0.38
C ALA A 228 0.79 -9.20 -1.09
N ALA A 229 1.72 -10.13 -1.26
CA ALA A 229 2.20 -10.57 -2.57
C ALA A 229 1.29 -11.59 -3.27
N ARG A 230 0.19 -12.05 -2.63
CA ARG A 230 -0.64 -13.14 -3.18
C ARG A 230 -2.14 -12.87 -3.12
N LEU A 231 -2.63 -12.06 -2.20
CA LEU A 231 -4.05 -11.72 -2.06
C LEU A 231 -4.36 -10.38 -2.73
N GLY A 232 -5.55 -10.26 -3.33
CA GLY A 232 -5.95 -9.06 -4.07
C GLY A 232 -5.29 -8.91 -5.45
N ALA A 233 -5.61 -7.83 -6.14
CA ALA A 233 -5.27 -7.61 -7.55
C ALA A 233 -3.82 -7.17 -7.81
N ALA A 234 -3.19 -6.52 -6.82
CA ALA A 234 -1.82 -6.02 -6.86
C ALA A 234 -1.24 -6.01 -5.45
N THR A 235 0.09 -6.03 -5.33
CA THR A 235 0.76 -5.83 -4.04
C THR A 235 0.83 -4.33 -3.75
N ALA A 236 0.19 -3.85 -2.69
CA ALA A 236 0.37 -2.47 -2.24
C ALA A 236 1.61 -2.36 -1.34
N VAL A 237 2.42 -1.32 -1.53
CA VAL A 237 3.57 -1.00 -0.66
C VAL A 237 3.52 0.47 -0.25
N HIS A 238 3.78 0.73 1.03
CA HIS A 238 3.91 2.06 1.61
C HIS A 238 5.36 2.31 2.00
N SER A 239 5.99 3.32 1.41
CA SER A 239 7.42 3.59 1.58
C SER A 239 7.65 4.87 2.38
N TRP A 240 7.86 4.69 3.67
CA TRP A 240 8.15 5.77 4.61
C TRP A 240 9.57 5.70 5.16
N VAL A 241 10.43 6.62 4.75
CA VAL A 241 11.86 6.63 5.15
C VAL A 241 12.09 7.05 6.61
N PHE A 242 11.04 7.49 7.32
CA PHE A 242 11.09 7.78 8.75
C PHE A 242 11.08 6.53 9.64
N ASN A 243 10.96 5.34 9.06
CA ASN A 243 11.02 4.04 9.74
C ASN A 243 12.42 3.66 10.29
N GLY A 244 13.39 4.57 10.21
CA GLY A 244 14.79 4.34 10.58
C GLY A 244 15.75 4.44 9.39
N THR A 245 15.28 4.32 8.15
CA THR A 245 16.15 4.40 6.96
C THR A 245 16.85 5.75 6.85
N ALA A 246 16.10 6.87 6.83
CA ALA A 246 16.69 8.19 6.66
C ALA A 246 17.56 8.59 7.85
N GLN A 247 17.19 8.16 9.06
CA GLN A 247 17.98 8.38 10.28
C GLN A 247 19.34 7.68 10.20
N ARG A 248 19.38 6.46 9.63
CA ARG A 248 20.59 5.64 9.54
C ARG A 248 21.48 6.00 8.35
N HIS A 249 20.88 6.24 7.19
CA HIS A 249 21.63 6.41 5.93
C HIS A 249 21.71 7.86 5.47
N GLY A 250 21.05 8.78 6.18
CA GLY A 250 20.92 10.18 5.77
C GLY A 250 19.95 10.34 4.60
N ARG A 251 19.52 11.60 4.39
CA ARG A 251 18.53 11.96 3.37
C ARG A 251 18.91 11.58 1.95
N THR A 252 20.20 11.66 1.60
CA THR A 252 20.74 11.34 0.26
C THR A 252 21.46 10.00 0.21
N GLY A 253 21.30 9.16 1.24
CA GLY A 253 21.87 7.82 1.23
C GLY A 253 21.18 6.95 0.19
N THR A 254 21.92 6.05 -0.46
CA THR A 254 21.37 5.13 -1.47
C THR A 254 20.14 4.38 -0.96
N ALA A 255 20.21 3.85 0.28
CA ALA A 255 19.10 3.16 0.91
C ALA A 255 17.85 4.04 1.08
N THR A 256 18.04 5.33 1.40
CA THR A 256 16.95 6.30 1.58
C THR A 256 16.28 6.64 0.26
N GLU A 257 17.07 6.95 -0.77
CA GLU A 257 16.54 7.30 -2.10
C GLU A 257 15.95 6.08 -2.85
N HIS A 258 16.38 4.86 -2.52
CA HIS A 258 15.91 3.62 -3.14
C HIS A 258 14.90 2.84 -2.27
N HIS A 259 14.49 3.34 -1.10
CA HIS A 259 13.63 2.57 -0.19
C HIS A 259 12.32 2.09 -0.85
N ALA A 260 11.70 2.94 -1.68
CA ALA A 260 10.51 2.56 -2.44
C ALA A 260 10.80 1.44 -3.45
N ALA A 261 11.92 1.53 -4.19
CA ALA A 261 12.35 0.50 -5.13
C ALA A 261 12.69 -0.82 -4.41
N TYR A 262 13.31 -0.74 -3.22
CA TYR A 262 13.60 -1.88 -2.37
C TYR A 262 12.33 -2.61 -1.94
N LEU A 263 11.32 -1.90 -1.42
CA LEU A 263 10.04 -2.52 -1.05
C LEU A 263 9.32 -3.16 -2.24
N VAL A 264 9.37 -2.51 -3.41
CA VAL A 264 8.81 -3.07 -4.65
C VAL A 264 9.51 -4.39 -5.00
N GLU A 265 10.83 -4.43 -5.03
CA GLU A 265 11.59 -5.65 -5.37
C GLU A 265 11.47 -6.74 -4.29
N LEU A 266 11.48 -6.36 -3.01
CA LEU A 266 11.28 -7.25 -1.87
C LEU A 266 9.92 -7.97 -1.99
N SER A 267 8.87 -7.25 -2.36
CA SER A 267 7.53 -7.81 -2.47
C SER A 267 7.39 -8.91 -3.51
N LYS A 268 8.13 -8.79 -4.62
CA LYS A 268 8.10 -9.75 -5.73
C LYS A 268 8.65 -11.12 -5.35
N ALA A 269 9.49 -11.20 -4.32
CA ALA A 269 10.08 -12.47 -3.90
C ALA A 269 9.05 -13.50 -3.41
N TRP A 270 7.88 -13.05 -2.95
CA TRP A 270 6.78 -13.93 -2.51
C TRP A 270 5.64 -14.08 -3.51
N ALA A 271 5.68 -13.34 -4.63
CA ALA A 271 4.63 -13.39 -5.64
C ALA A 271 4.65 -14.72 -6.39
N LEU A 272 3.47 -15.35 -6.53
CA LEU A 272 3.33 -16.58 -7.31
C LEU A 272 3.29 -16.31 -8.82
N ASP A 273 2.75 -15.15 -9.21
CA ASP A 273 2.83 -14.63 -10.58
C ASP A 273 4.10 -13.77 -10.69
N PRO A 274 5.07 -14.13 -11.55
CA PRO A 274 6.33 -13.39 -11.70
C PRO A 274 6.11 -11.94 -12.19
N HIS A 275 4.94 -11.65 -12.77
CA HIS A 275 4.55 -10.32 -13.26
C HIS A 275 3.34 -9.77 -12.49
N ARG A 276 3.18 -10.17 -11.23
CA ARG A 276 2.19 -9.55 -10.33
C ARG A 276 2.49 -8.05 -10.23
N PRO A 277 1.52 -7.17 -10.50
CA PRO A 277 1.73 -5.74 -10.40
C PRO A 277 1.98 -5.32 -8.95
N VAL A 278 2.90 -4.39 -8.77
CA VAL A 278 3.17 -3.75 -7.48
C VAL A 278 2.73 -2.29 -7.55
N TRP A 279 1.93 -1.85 -6.61
CA TRP A 279 1.47 -0.47 -6.49
C TRP A 279 2.21 0.20 -5.34
N LEU A 280 3.04 1.21 -5.66
CA LEU A 280 3.55 2.14 -4.64
C LEU A 280 2.40 3.06 -4.22
N GLN A 281 1.59 2.58 -3.28
CA GLN A 281 0.34 3.21 -2.88
C GLN A 281 0.57 4.38 -1.91
N GLU A 282 1.70 4.40 -1.21
CA GLU A 282 2.16 5.56 -0.45
C GLU A 282 3.67 5.76 -0.57
N VAL A 283 4.05 7.01 -0.76
CA VAL A 283 5.42 7.52 -0.64
C VAL A 283 5.36 9.02 -0.43
N GLY A 284 6.23 9.56 0.43
CA GLY A 284 6.29 10.99 0.70
C GLY A 284 7.66 11.45 1.16
N ALA A 285 7.83 12.77 1.31
CA ALA A 285 9.07 13.41 1.73
C ALA A 285 8.90 13.99 3.16
N PRO A 286 9.11 13.18 4.22
CA PRO A 286 8.77 13.58 5.59
C PRO A 286 9.80 14.53 6.21
N ALA A 287 9.39 15.75 6.53
CA ALA A 287 10.18 16.65 7.37
C ALA A 287 10.18 16.17 8.83
N PRO A 288 11.23 16.41 9.64
CA PRO A 288 12.47 17.14 9.31
C PRO A 288 13.54 16.26 8.64
N LEU A 289 13.31 14.95 8.47
CA LEU A 289 14.29 14.03 7.88
C LEU A 289 14.58 14.37 6.41
N VAL A 290 13.56 14.81 5.70
CA VAL A 290 13.63 15.42 4.37
C VAL A 290 13.08 16.86 4.47
N PRO A 291 13.94 17.86 4.74
CA PRO A 291 13.52 19.26 4.82
C PRO A 291 12.90 19.76 3.51
N ALA A 292 12.09 20.81 3.60
CA ALA A 292 11.32 21.35 2.47
C ALA A 292 12.20 21.77 1.28
N GLU A 293 13.38 22.34 1.54
CA GLU A 293 14.37 22.73 0.52
C GLU A 293 14.96 21.53 -0.23
N HIS A 294 14.81 20.31 0.30
CA HIS A 294 15.32 19.07 -0.27
C HIS A 294 14.22 18.14 -0.79
N ALA A 295 12.95 18.45 -0.51
CA ALA A 295 11.82 17.60 -0.88
C ALA A 295 11.76 17.33 -2.38
N ALA A 296 12.05 18.33 -3.23
CA ALA A 296 12.05 18.15 -4.68
C ALA A 296 13.13 17.16 -5.15
N ALA A 297 14.36 17.29 -4.67
CA ALA A 297 15.46 16.40 -5.06
C ALA A 297 15.22 14.96 -4.58
N PHE A 298 14.73 14.79 -3.34
CA PHE A 298 14.33 13.48 -2.81
C PHE A 298 13.20 12.87 -3.65
N THR A 299 12.17 13.66 -3.98
CA THR A 299 11.05 13.22 -4.84
C THR A 299 11.56 12.73 -6.20
N GLU A 300 12.44 13.49 -6.85
CA GLU A 300 12.98 13.13 -8.15
C GLU A 300 13.80 11.84 -8.09
N ALA A 301 14.68 11.70 -7.09
CA ALA A 301 15.48 10.49 -6.90
C ALA A 301 14.59 9.27 -6.60
N THR A 302 13.72 9.35 -5.60
CA THR A 302 12.84 8.24 -5.20
C THR A 302 11.93 7.78 -6.33
N VAL A 303 11.30 8.71 -7.05
CA VAL A 303 10.45 8.34 -8.17
C VAL A 303 11.29 7.76 -9.29
N ALA A 304 12.40 8.37 -9.70
CA ALA A 304 13.28 7.81 -10.75
C ALA A 304 13.72 6.37 -10.44
N ASN A 305 14.10 6.09 -9.19
CA ASN A 305 14.56 4.78 -8.76
C ASN A 305 13.44 3.73 -8.77
N VAL A 306 12.22 4.07 -8.34
CA VAL A 306 11.11 3.10 -8.39
C VAL A 306 10.60 2.86 -9.81
N LEU A 307 10.70 3.85 -10.70
CA LEU A 307 10.36 3.67 -12.12
C LEU A 307 11.33 2.73 -12.85
N ASP A 308 12.46 2.40 -12.25
CA ASP A 308 13.39 1.40 -12.75
C ASP A 308 13.03 -0.05 -12.30
N CYS A 309 11.93 -0.24 -11.57
CA CYS A 309 11.42 -1.55 -11.20
C CYS A 309 10.39 -2.05 -12.23
N PRO A 310 10.54 -3.27 -12.80
CA PRO A 310 9.52 -3.85 -13.69
C PRO A 310 8.18 -4.05 -12.97
N ASP A 311 7.09 -4.21 -13.71
CA ASP A 311 5.75 -4.54 -13.17
C ASP A 311 5.19 -3.52 -12.13
N LEU A 312 5.72 -2.30 -12.10
CA LEU A 312 5.16 -1.22 -11.30
C LEU A 312 3.82 -0.79 -11.91
N TRP A 313 2.75 -0.85 -11.12
CA TRP A 313 1.42 -0.39 -11.54
C TRP A 313 1.36 1.14 -11.61
N GLY A 314 1.95 1.81 -10.63
CA GLY A 314 1.93 3.26 -10.52
C GLY A 314 2.44 3.76 -9.17
N VAL A 315 2.51 5.09 -9.06
CA VAL A 315 2.94 5.82 -7.87
C VAL A 315 1.81 6.70 -7.39
N THR A 316 1.43 6.55 -6.11
CA THR A 316 0.44 7.41 -5.45
C THR A 316 1.15 8.17 -4.33
N TRP A 317 1.35 9.46 -4.53
CA TRP A 317 2.08 10.30 -3.58
C TRP A 317 1.24 10.59 -2.34
N TRP A 318 1.85 10.48 -1.16
CA TRP A 318 1.26 10.97 0.08
C TRP A 318 1.82 12.37 0.39
N CYS A 319 1.02 13.43 0.32
CA CYS A 319 -0.43 13.49 0.02
C CYS A 319 -0.78 14.67 -0.89
N SER A 320 -2.06 14.89 -1.21
CA SER A 320 -2.46 16.00 -2.11
C SER A 320 -2.25 17.36 -1.46
N HIS A 321 -2.82 17.60 -0.27
CA HIS A 321 -2.79 18.90 0.41
C HIS A 321 -2.19 18.77 1.82
N ASP A 322 -1.48 19.82 2.23
CA ASP A 322 -1.01 19.98 3.62
C ASP A 322 -2.16 19.93 4.63
N VAL A 323 -1.84 19.51 5.86
CA VAL A 323 -2.77 19.58 6.99
C VAL A 323 -2.78 21.02 7.53
N SER A 324 -3.98 21.57 7.79
CA SER A 324 -4.10 22.88 8.44
C SER A 324 -3.48 22.85 9.84
N ARG A 325 -2.69 23.88 10.17
CA ARG A 325 -2.15 24.10 11.53
C ARG A 325 -3.22 24.44 12.56
N GLU A 326 -4.47 24.66 12.15
CA GLU A 326 -5.62 24.78 13.07
C GLU A 326 -6.04 23.43 13.66
N LEU A 327 -5.66 22.31 13.02
CA LEU A 327 -5.83 20.97 13.56
C LEU A 327 -4.60 20.60 14.39
N ALA A 328 -4.81 20.17 15.63
CA ALA A 328 -3.74 19.85 16.58
C ALA A 328 -3.41 18.35 16.63
N ASP A 329 -2.38 18.00 17.40
CA ASP A 329 -2.00 16.64 17.81
C ASP A 329 -1.47 15.71 16.70
N PHE A 330 -1.25 16.24 15.49
CA PHE A 330 -0.49 15.53 14.47
C PHE A 330 1.01 15.50 14.82
N PRO A 331 1.73 14.40 14.51
CA PRO A 331 3.17 14.45 14.38
C PRO A 331 3.60 15.57 13.44
N GLU A 332 4.63 16.32 13.81
CA GLU A 332 5.06 17.53 13.08
C GLU A 332 5.30 17.27 11.57
N LEU A 333 5.73 16.04 11.22
CA LEU A 333 5.97 15.63 9.85
C LEU A 333 4.72 15.69 8.95
N GLU A 334 3.52 15.48 9.51
CA GLU A 334 2.27 15.32 8.75
C GLU A 334 1.81 16.63 8.11
N TYR A 335 2.04 17.76 8.78
CA TYR A 335 1.57 19.08 8.33
C TYR A 335 2.12 19.48 6.97
N GLY A 336 3.32 19.01 6.61
CA GLY A 336 4.05 19.44 5.42
C GLY A 336 4.14 18.42 4.29
N LEU A 337 3.38 17.32 4.33
CA LEU A 337 3.49 16.23 3.34
C LEU A 337 2.80 16.50 1.99
N GLY A 338 1.96 17.54 1.90
CA GLY A 338 1.19 17.84 0.69
C GLY A 338 2.07 18.15 -0.52
N LEU A 339 1.62 17.73 -1.70
CA LEU A 339 2.09 18.27 -2.98
C LEU A 339 1.66 19.73 -3.16
N LEU A 340 0.55 20.08 -2.52
CA LEU A 340 -0.07 21.39 -2.51
C LEU A 340 -0.12 21.91 -1.06
N THR A 341 0.02 23.22 -0.90
CA THR A 341 -0.31 23.90 0.36
C THR A 341 -1.82 23.88 0.60
N ASN A 342 -2.25 24.29 1.80
CA ASN A 342 -3.67 24.34 2.16
C ASN A 342 -4.48 25.35 1.31
N ASP A 343 -3.84 26.36 0.74
CA ASP A 343 -4.41 27.31 -0.22
C ASP A 343 -4.23 26.88 -1.68
N ARG A 344 -3.86 25.61 -1.92
CA ARG A 344 -3.72 24.95 -3.22
C ARG A 344 -2.55 25.47 -4.08
N GLY A 345 -1.56 26.10 -3.45
CA GLY A 345 -0.29 26.44 -4.09
C GLY A 345 0.60 25.22 -4.30
N VAL A 346 1.21 25.10 -5.49
CA VAL A 346 2.09 23.97 -5.82
C VAL A 346 3.41 24.07 -5.07
N LYS A 347 3.76 23.02 -4.31
CA LYS A 347 5.03 22.91 -3.58
C LYS A 347 6.13 22.30 -4.45
N PRO A 348 7.42 22.39 -4.05
CA PRO A 348 8.52 21.83 -4.83
C PRO A 348 8.38 20.33 -5.16
N ALA A 349 7.88 19.52 -4.23
CA ALA A 349 7.55 18.11 -4.48
C ALA A 349 6.40 17.96 -5.49
N GLY A 350 5.34 18.77 -5.35
CA GLY A 350 4.24 18.89 -6.33
C GLY A 350 4.73 19.15 -7.74
N ALA A 351 5.60 20.14 -7.91
CA ALA A 351 6.18 20.48 -9.20
C ALA A 351 7.08 19.35 -9.77
N ALA A 352 7.81 18.63 -8.91
CA ALA A 352 8.61 17.48 -9.31
C ALA A 352 7.74 16.31 -9.82
N VAL A 353 6.71 15.92 -9.06
CA VAL A 353 5.76 14.88 -9.46
C VAL A 353 5.07 15.26 -10.78
N ALA A 354 4.60 16.51 -10.91
CA ALA A 354 3.94 16.99 -12.13
C ALA A 354 4.85 16.88 -13.37
N ARG A 355 6.12 17.30 -13.26
CA ARG A 355 7.10 17.14 -14.34
C ARG A 355 7.33 15.68 -14.71
N ILE A 356 7.39 14.79 -13.72
CA ILE A 356 7.61 13.35 -13.97
C ILE A 356 6.39 12.74 -14.66
N ALA A 357 5.18 13.01 -14.15
CA ALA A 357 3.93 12.53 -14.72
C ALA A 357 3.77 12.97 -16.18
N ASP A 358 4.07 14.24 -16.49
CA ASP A 358 4.05 14.76 -17.87
C ASP A 358 5.06 14.04 -18.77
N ARG A 359 6.31 13.85 -18.30
CA ARG A 359 7.35 13.11 -19.05
C ARG A 359 7.01 11.65 -19.34
N TRP A 360 6.10 11.04 -18.58
CA TRP A 360 5.65 9.65 -18.75
C TRP A 360 4.28 9.52 -19.40
N ARG A 361 3.57 10.63 -19.62
CA ARG A 361 2.23 10.63 -20.22
C ARG A 361 2.27 9.99 -21.61
N GLY A 362 1.43 8.98 -21.80
CA GLY A 362 1.33 8.24 -23.07
C GLY A 362 2.55 7.39 -23.42
N ARG A 363 3.51 7.23 -22.50
CA ARG A 363 4.70 6.40 -22.71
C ARG A 363 4.51 5.03 -22.12
N GLU A 364 5.19 4.07 -22.74
CA GLU A 364 5.21 2.71 -22.29
C GLU A 364 6.29 2.50 -21.23
N HIS A 365 5.93 1.88 -20.10
CA HIS A 365 6.88 1.54 -19.05
C HIS A 365 7.54 0.19 -19.33
N ARG A 366 8.81 0.23 -19.75
CA ARG A 366 9.65 -0.95 -20.02
C ARG A 366 11.04 -0.79 -19.39
N PRO A 367 11.17 -0.83 -18.07
CA PRO A 367 12.49 -0.79 -17.43
C PRO A 367 13.30 -2.03 -17.84
N ALA A 368 14.63 -1.92 -17.82
CA ALA A 368 15.48 -3.05 -18.14
C ALA A 368 15.29 -4.19 -17.13
N VAL A 369 15.45 -5.44 -17.58
CA VAL A 369 15.37 -6.62 -16.71
C VAL A 369 16.39 -6.51 -15.58
N ARG A 370 15.99 -6.89 -14.36
CA ARG A 370 16.88 -7.02 -13.21
C ARG A 370 17.47 -8.43 -13.19
N SER A 371 18.60 -8.61 -13.88
CA SER A 371 19.18 -9.93 -14.16
C SER A 371 20.02 -10.51 -13.01
N THR A 372 20.38 -9.68 -12.02
CA THR A 372 21.09 -10.11 -10.81
C THR A 372 20.11 -10.12 -9.64
N ALA A 373 20.03 -11.23 -8.90
CA ALA A 373 19.20 -11.35 -7.72
C ALA A 373 20.02 -11.53 -6.45
N LEU A 374 19.60 -10.87 -5.37
CA LEU A 374 20.11 -11.12 -4.03
C LEU A 374 19.20 -12.13 -3.31
N VAL A 375 19.80 -13.19 -2.78
CA VAL A 375 19.10 -14.24 -2.05
C VAL A 375 18.68 -13.76 -0.66
N LEU A 376 17.39 -13.84 -0.40
CA LEU A 376 16.78 -13.56 0.89
C LEU A 376 16.50 -14.85 1.66
N ASP A 377 17.15 -15.02 2.80
CA ASP A 377 16.86 -16.10 3.74
C ASP A 377 16.17 -15.59 5.01
N VAL A 378 14.85 -15.74 5.05
CA VAL A 378 14.02 -15.43 6.23
C VAL A 378 13.70 -16.66 7.09
N GLY A 379 14.25 -17.84 6.78
CA GLY A 379 13.89 -19.11 7.46
C GLY A 379 12.62 -19.78 6.91
N GLY A 380 12.41 -19.70 5.60
CA GLY A 380 11.27 -20.26 4.86
C GLY A 380 10.20 -19.24 4.47
N ALA A 381 9.65 -19.35 3.25
CA ALA A 381 8.75 -18.34 2.67
C ALA A 381 7.46 -18.10 3.48
N GLU A 382 6.88 -19.17 4.05
CA GLU A 382 5.56 -19.09 4.72
C GLU A 382 5.65 -18.62 6.18
N ALA A 383 6.62 -19.15 6.93
CA ALA A 383 6.83 -18.79 8.32
C ALA A 383 7.57 -17.46 8.45
N ALA A 384 8.55 -17.22 7.57
CA ALA A 384 9.42 -16.05 7.54
C ALA A 384 9.78 -15.50 8.95
N PRO A 385 10.29 -16.33 9.88
CA PRO A 385 10.52 -15.92 11.26
C PRO A 385 11.62 -14.85 11.43
N ARG A 386 12.40 -14.56 10.38
CA ARG A 386 13.54 -13.64 10.41
C ARG A 386 13.38 -12.46 9.43
N ARG A 387 12.19 -11.89 9.32
CA ARG A 387 11.92 -10.67 8.51
C ARG A 387 12.71 -9.45 8.96
N SER A 388 13.19 -9.41 10.20
CA SER A 388 14.06 -8.33 10.70
C SER A 388 15.34 -8.17 9.89
N VAL A 389 15.80 -9.19 9.16
CA VAL A 389 16.94 -9.05 8.23
C VAL A 389 16.65 -8.11 7.06
N CYS A 390 15.37 -7.90 6.73
CA CYS A 390 14.88 -7.01 5.69
C CYS A 390 14.68 -5.57 6.18
N ALA A 391 14.68 -5.32 7.49
CA ALA A 391 14.47 -4.01 8.06
C ALA A 391 15.71 -3.10 7.85
N PRO A 392 15.58 -1.76 7.93
CA PRO A 392 16.74 -0.87 7.93
C PRO A 392 17.76 -1.27 9.02
N GLY A 393 19.02 -1.50 8.65
CA GLY A 393 20.04 -2.07 9.54
C GLY A 393 20.16 -3.60 9.53
N GLY A 394 19.20 -4.31 8.94
CA GLY A 394 19.22 -5.76 8.75
C GLY A 394 20.20 -6.19 7.66
N ALA A 395 20.80 -7.36 7.81
CA ALA A 395 21.89 -7.81 6.93
C ALA A 395 21.49 -7.90 5.44
N PHE A 396 20.25 -8.28 5.13
CA PHE A 396 19.77 -8.32 3.75
C PHE A 396 19.53 -6.92 3.19
N PHE A 397 18.90 -6.04 3.98
CA PHE A 397 18.67 -4.64 3.61
C PHE A 397 19.98 -3.94 3.24
N GLU A 398 21.00 -4.09 4.10
CA GLU A 398 22.32 -3.47 3.91
C GLU A 398 23.03 -4.00 2.67
N ALA A 399 23.00 -5.32 2.43
CA ALA A 399 23.59 -5.91 1.23
C ALA A 399 22.87 -5.46 -0.05
N TRP A 400 21.54 -5.36 -0.04
CA TRP A 400 20.79 -4.84 -1.19
C TRP A 400 21.14 -3.38 -1.47
N ALA A 401 21.24 -2.54 -0.43
CA ALA A 401 21.64 -1.14 -0.56
C ALA A 401 23.09 -0.98 -1.04
N ALA A 402 24.02 -1.82 -0.58
CA ALA A 402 25.41 -1.81 -1.00
C ALA A 402 25.57 -2.18 -2.49
N LEU A 403 24.89 -3.25 -2.94
CA LEU A 403 24.84 -3.61 -4.37
C LEU A 403 24.27 -2.47 -5.21
N THR A 404 23.17 -1.86 -4.75
CA THR A 404 22.55 -0.72 -5.43
C THR A 404 23.50 0.47 -5.54
N ALA A 405 24.29 0.75 -4.49
CA ALA A 405 25.29 1.81 -4.50
C ALA A 405 26.45 1.54 -5.48
N GLN A 406 26.71 0.28 -5.82
CA GLN A 406 27.68 -0.14 -6.84
C GLN A 406 27.09 -0.10 -8.27
N GLY A 407 25.84 0.33 -8.43
CA GLY A 407 25.15 0.39 -9.73
C GLY A 407 24.52 -0.94 -10.15
N VAL A 408 24.53 -1.97 -9.30
CA VAL A 408 23.76 -3.20 -9.53
C VAL A 408 22.28 -2.88 -9.37
N ARG A 409 21.43 -3.57 -10.13
CA ARG A 409 19.96 -3.44 -10.07
C ARG A 409 19.35 -4.72 -9.47
N PRO A 410 19.56 -5.01 -8.17
CA PRO A 410 19.23 -6.30 -7.61
C PRO A 410 17.72 -6.55 -7.57
N ALA A 411 17.30 -7.69 -8.11
CA ALA A 411 16.02 -8.32 -7.77
C ALA A 411 16.14 -9.09 -6.44
N VAL A 412 15.01 -9.50 -5.86
CA VAL A 412 14.98 -10.35 -4.65
C VAL A 412 14.42 -11.73 -4.97
N VAL A 413 15.09 -12.79 -4.49
CA VAL A 413 14.66 -14.19 -4.60
C VAL A 413 14.78 -14.86 -3.23
N LEU A 414 13.77 -15.63 -2.83
CA LEU A 414 13.82 -16.40 -1.58
C LEU A 414 14.83 -17.54 -1.67
N ALA A 415 15.51 -17.84 -0.57
CA ALA A 415 16.56 -18.88 -0.52
C ALA A 415 16.13 -20.25 -1.06
N GLU A 416 14.88 -20.65 -0.81
CA GLU A 416 14.31 -21.90 -1.30
C GLU A 416 14.08 -21.92 -2.83
N LEU A 417 13.99 -20.75 -3.48
CA LEU A 417 13.81 -20.60 -4.92
C LEU A 417 15.11 -20.22 -5.65
N ALA A 418 16.20 -20.00 -4.92
CA ALA A 418 17.48 -19.56 -5.49
C ALA A 418 18.13 -20.58 -6.44
N GLY A 419 17.73 -21.85 -6.36
CA GLY A 419 18.16 -22.92 -7.27
C GLY A 419 17.10 -23.35 -8.30
N ASP A 420 15.92 -22.74 -8.29
CA ASP A 420 14.84 -23.09 -9.21
C ASP A 420 15.04 -22.40 -10.57
N ALA A 421 15.58 -23.15 -11.54
CA ALA A 421 15.87 -22.63 -12.87
C ALA A 421 14.64 -22.07 -13.60
N ALA A 422 13.44 -22.63 -13.37
CA ALA A 422 12.22 -22.14 -14.00
C ALA A 422 11.77 -20.82 -13.37
N HIS A 423 11.84 -20.70 -12.04
CA HIS A 423 11.55 -19.45 -11.33
C HIS A 423 12.48 -18.31 -11.76
N LEU A 424 13.80 -18.59 -11.81
CA LEU A 424 14.81 -17.61 -12.21
C LEU A 424 14.62 -17.17 -13.67
N ALA A 425 14.44 -18.12 -14.59
CA ALA A 425 14.25 -17.84 -16.00
C ALA A 425 12.96 -17.03 -16.28
N ALA A 426 11.87 -17.33 -15.58
CA ALA A 426 10.60 -16.60 -15.72
C ALA A 426 10.72 -15.11 -15.33
N ARG A 427 11.72 -14.75 -14.52
CA ARG A 427 12.02 -13.37 -14.10
C ARG A 427 13.23 -12.75 -14.81
N GLY A 428 13.85 -13.49 -15.75
CA GLY A 428 15.04 -13.05 -16.47
C GLY A 428 16.29 -12.93 -15.59
N ILE A 429 16.36 -13.68 -14.49
CA ILE A 429 17.49 -13.68 -13.57
C ILE A 429 18.56 -14.65 -14.09
N THR A 430 19.78 -14.15 -14.27
CA THR A 430 20.94 -14.90 -14.79
C THR A 430 22.06 -15.02 -13.76
N GLU A 431 22.06 -14.18 -12.73
CA GLU A 431 23.07 -14.17 -11.67
C GLU A 431 22.38 -14.14 -10.30
N VAL A 432 22.90 -14.91 -9.36
CA VAL A 432 22.36 -15.03 -8.00
C VAL A 432 23.48 -14.84 -7.01
N LEU A 433 23.35 -13.80 -6.17
CA LEU A 433 24.29 -13.43 -5.10
C LEU A 433 23.66 -13.73 -3.75
N ARG A 434 24.48 -14.05 -2.74
CA ARG A 434 24.06 -14.17 -1.34
C ARG A 434 24.59 -12.98 -0.55
N VAL A 435 23.99 -12.74 0.62
CA VAL A 435 24.39 -11.63 1.51
C VAL A 435 25.90 -11.66 1.82
N HIS A 436 26.49 -12.84 2.05
CA HIS A 436 27.93 -12.99 2.32
C HIS A 436 28.84 -12.77 1.11
N ASP A 437 28.29 -12.68 -0.11
CA ASP A 437 29.05 -12.35 -1.32
C ASP A 437 29.22 -10.83 -1.50
N VAL A 438 28.47 -10.02 -0.72
CA VAL A 438 28.45 -8.55 -0.80
C VAL A 438 29.20 -7.90 0.37
N THR A 439 29.12 -8.50 1.55
CA THR A 439 29.65 -7.98 2.83
C THR A 439 31.10 -8.30 3.07
#